data_AF-A0A1G8XZW9-F1
#
_entry.id   AF-A0A1G8XZW9-F1
#
_cell.length_a   1.000
_cell.length_b   1.000
_cell.length_c   1.000
_cell.angle_alpha   90.00
_cell.angle_beta   90.00
_cell.angle_gamma   90.00
#
_symmetry.space_group_name_H-M   'P 1'
#
loop_
_entity.id
_entity.type
_entity.pdbx_description
1 polymer ?
#
loop_
_entity_poly.entity_id
_entity_poly.type
_entity_poly.pdbx_seq_one_letter_code
_entity_poly.pdbx_strand_id
1 'polypeptide(L)' 'MTKRSWGEAPRASSAKKIEMLFAHLKRILKLDRLRLRGPNGACDEFILAATAQNLRKMAKLIPMPTPTLA' A
#
# COMPACT_ATOMS: atom_id res chain seq x y z
N MET A 1 9.89 -42.11 7.55
CA MET A 1 9.04 -41.44 8.56
C MET A 1 9.92 -40.47 9.36
N THR A 2 9.82 -39.16 9.08
CA THR A 2 10.34 -37.98 9.85
C THR A 2 11.88 -37.85 10.02
N LYS A 3 12.54 -36.69 9.90
CA LYS A 3 12.13 -35.28 10.06
C LYS A 3 12.84 -34.39 9.02
N ARG A 4 12.09 -33.48 8.40
CA ARG A 4 12.64 -32.35 7.63
C ARG A 4 13.11 -31.30 8.64
N SER A 5 14.41 -31.29 8.92
CA SER A 5 15.09 -30.26 9.69
C SER A 5 15.19 -28.99 8.84
N TRP A 6 14.22 -28.09 8.98
CA TRP A 6 14.39 -26.71 8.52
C TRP A 6 15.22 -25.98 9.56
N GLY A 7 16.54 -25.93 9.32
CA GLY A 7 17.47 -25.13 10.11
C GLY A 7 17.10 -23.66 10.03
N GLU A 8 17.08 -23.01 11.19
CA GLU A 8 16.81 -21.59 11.36
C GLU A 8 17.84 -20.74 10.60
N ALA A 9 17.46 -20.26 9.42
CA ALA A 9 18.15 -19.13 8.80
C ALA A 9 17.74 -17.84 9.54
N PRO A 10 18.67 -16.92 9.84
CA PRO A 10 18.31 -15.66 10.46
C PRO A 10 17.38 -14.91 9.49
N ARG A 11 16.10 -14.77 9.86
CA ARG A 11 15.08 -14.03 9.10
C ARG A 11 15.37 -12.53 9.15
N ALA A 12 16.48 -12.11 8.56
CA ALA A 12 16.88 -10.72 8.44
C ALA A 12 16.95 -10.36 6.95
N SER A 13 16.04 -9.49 6.50
CA SER A 13 16.36 -8.28 5.71
C SER A 13 15.18 -7.72 4.91
N SER A 14 14.22 -8.55 4.47
CA SER A 14 13.15 -8.06 3.58
C SER A 14 12.18 -7.11 4.29
N ALA A 15 11.75 -7.44 5.51
CA ALA A 15 10.85 -6.58 6.29
C ALA A 15 11.49 -5.23 6.64
N LYS A 16 12.78 -5.23 7.02
CA LYS A 16 13.57 -4.01 7.31
C LYS A 16 13.72 -3.12 6.07
N LYS A 17 13.90 -3.73 4.89
CA LYS A 17 13.98 -2.99 3.62
C LYS A 17 12.64 -2.34 3.26
N ILE A 18 11.54 -3.06 3.45
CA ILE A 18 10.18 -2.55 3.23
C ILE A 18 9.87 -1.40 4.20
N GLU A 19 10.24 -1.54 5.48
CA GLU A 19 10.06 -0.48 6.49
C GLU A 19 10.83 0.80 6.14
N MET A 20 12.10 0.69 5.73
CA MET A 20 12.89 1.85 5.31
C MET A 20 12.32 2.52 4.06
N LEU A 21 11.91 1.74 3.05
CA LEU A 21 11.26 2.27 1.86
C LEU A 21 9.99 3.03 2.21
N PHE A 22 9.21 2.51 3.16
CA PHE A 22 7.98 3.17 3.61
C PHE A 22 8.24 4.45 4.39
N ALA A 23 9.26 4.46 5.27
CA ALA A 23 9.68 5.65 5.99
C ALA A 23 10.13 6.76 5.02
N HIS A 24 10.89 6.38 3.99
CA HIS A 24 11.33 7.32 2.96
C HIS A 24 10.16 7.85 2.12
N LEU A 25 9.25 6.97 1.71
CA LEU A 25 8.06 7.34 0.95
C LEU A 25 7.16 8.31 1.72
N LYS A 26 6.95 8.07 3.03
CA LYS A 26 6.20 8.99 3.90
C LYS A 26 6.80 10.38 3.95
N ARG A 27 8.13 10.47 4.06
CA ARG A 27 8.85 11.75 4.10
C ARG A 27 8.71 12.52 2.79
N ILE A 28 8.84 11.84 1.64
CA ILE A 28 8.70 12.46 0.31
C ILE A 28 7.28 12.96 0.07
N LEU A 29 6.28 12.14 0.42
CA LEU A 29 4.88 12.42 0.16
C LEU A 29 4.17 13.19 1.30
N LYS A 30 4.91 13.59 2.36
CA LYS A 30 4.37 14.24 3.58
C LYS A 30 3.19 13.47 4.20
N LEU A 31 3.28 12.13 4.23
CA LEU A 31 2.26 11.22 4.77
C LEU A 31 2.49 10.94 6.26
N ASP A 32 2.73 11.99 7.05
CA ASP A 32 3.14 11.91 8.46
C ASP A 32 2.10 11.20 9.35
N ARG A 33 0.86 11.07 8.87
CA ARG A 33 -0.28 10.52 9.61
C ARG A 33 -0.62 9.06 9.30
N LEU A 34 0.09 8.40 8.38
CA LEU A 34 -0.22 7.02 7.98
C LEU A 34 0.37 6.00 9.00
N ARG A 35 -0.47 5.52 9.92
CA ARG A 35 -0.05 4.59 10.99
C ARG A 35 -0.22 3.14 10.53
N LEU A 36 0.83 2.58 9.92
CA LEU A 36 0.86 1.14 9.63
C LEU A 36 0.77 0.33 10.93
N ARG A 37 -0.37 -0.31 11.19
CA ARG A 37 -0.52 -1.30 12.27
C ARG A 37 0.13 -2.64 11.87
N GLY A 38 1.45 -2.61 11.68
CA GLY A 38 2.24 -3.76 11.25
C GLY A 38 2.10 -4.10 9.75
N PRO A 39 2.88 -5.07 9.25
CA PRO A 39 2.96 -5.41 7.82
C PRO A 39 1.62 -5.87 7.22
N ASN A 40 0.74 -6.48 8.03
CA ASN A 40 -0.58 -6.91 7.56
C ASN A 40 -1.53 -5.71 7.37
N GLY A 41 -1.63 -4.80 8.36
CA GLY A 41 -2.49 -3.62 8.24
C GLY A 41 -1.99 -2.59 7.21
N ALA A 42 -0.68 -2.56 6.99
CA ALA A 42 -0.06 -1.72 5.97
C ALA A 42 -0.47 -2.08 4.53
N CYS A 43 -0.61 -3.38 4.26
CA CYS A 43 -0.96 -3.88 2.94
C CYS A 43 -2.36 -3.41 2.54
N ASP A 44 -3.34 -3.59 3.44
CA ASP A 44 -4.73 -3.22 3.21
C ASP A 44 -4.89 -1.70 3.04
N GLU A 45 -4.22 -0.90 3.87
CA GLU A 45 -4.21 0.57 3.72
C GLU A 45 -3.64 1.00 2.35
N PHE A 46 -2.60 0.33 1.86
CA PHE A 46 -2.01 0.63 0.56
C PHE A 46 -2.92 0.22 -0.61
N ILE A 47 -3.56 -0.94 -0.50
CA ILE A 47 -4.55 -1.42 -1.49
C ILE A 47 -5.74 -0.44 -1.53
N LEU A 48 -6.24 0.00 -0.38
CA LEU A 48 -7.32 0.97 -0.29
C LEU A 48 -6.91 2.34 -0.88
N ALA A 49 -5.70 2.82 -0.59
CA ALA A 49 -5.18 4.06 -1.15
C ALA A 49 -5.03 3.98 -2.68
N ALA A 50 -4.47 2.89 -3.20
CA ALA A 50 -4.33 2.64 -4.64
C ALA A 50 -5.69 2.54 -5.33
N THR A 51 -6.65 1.86 -4.71
CA THR A 51 -8.03 1.75 -5.18
C THR A 51 -8.68 3.12 -5.28
N ALA A 52 -8.62 3.93 -4.21
CA ALA A 52 -9.15 5.28 -4.21
C ALA A 52 -8.49 6.18 -5.27
N GLN A 53 -7.17 6.03 -5.49
CA GLN A 53 -6.46 6.77 -6.54
C GLN A 53 -6.93 6.36 -7.94
N ASN A 54 -7.08 5.05 -8.19
CA ASN A 54 -7.56 4.53 -9.47
C ASN A 54 -8.98 5.01 -9.77
N LEU A 55 -9.89 4.99 -8.79
CA LEU A 55 -11.25 5.52 -8.91
C LEU A 55 -11.26 7.00 -9.28
N ARG A 56 -10.44 7.83 -8.62
CA ARG A 56 -10.31 9.25 -8.95
C ARG A 56 -9.80 9.49 -10.37
N LYS A 57 -8.84 8.68 -10.84
CA LYS A 57 -8.34 8.77 -12.21
C LYS A 57 -9.43 8.42 -13.22
N MET A 58 -10.21 7.36 -12.97
CA MET A 58 -11.32 6.97 -13.82
C MET A 58 -12.43 8.03 -13.86
N ALA A 59 -12.78 8.62 -12.72
CA ALA A 59 -13.78 9.69 -12.66
C ALA A 59 -13.39 10.92 -13.51
N LYS A 60 -12.09 11.23 -13.65
CA LYS A 60 -11.62 12.31 -14.54
C LYS A 60 -11.74 11.97 -16.04
N LEU A 61 -11.80 10.69 -16.39
CA LEU A 61 -11.91 10.24 -17.77
C LEU A 61 -13.37 10.13 -18.22
N ILE A 62 -14.31 10.07 -17.28
CA ILE A 62 -15.74 10.10 -17.58
C ILE A 62 -16.10 11.55 -17.94
N PRO A 63 -16.54 11.82 -19.18
CA PRO A 63 -17.05 13.14 -19.52
C PRO A 63 -18.25 13.44 -18.63
N MET A 64 -18.27 14.60 -17.98
CA MET A 64 -19.44 15.05 -17.25
C MET A 64 -20.63 15.09 -18.22
N PRO A 65 -21.76 14.42 -17.93
CA PRO A 65 -22.92 14.54 -18.78
C PRO A 65 -23.33 16.01 -18.81
N THR A 66 -23.33 16.61 -20.01
CA THR A 66 -23.85 17.95 -20.22
C THR A 66 -25.31 17.92 -19.80
N PRO A 67 -25.74 18.75 -18.83
CA PRO A 67 -27.14 18.80 -18.44
C PRO A 67 -27.95 19.19 -19.67
N THR A 68 -28.79 18.26 -20.14
CA THR A 68 -29.78 18.56 -21.16
C THR A 68 -30.80 19.48 -20.51
N LEU A 69 -30.65 20.78 -20.72
CA LEU A 69 -31.71 21.74 -20.40
C LEU A 69 -32.90 21.38 -21.30
N ALA A 70 -33.99 20.96 -20.67
CA ALA A 70 -35.29 20.78 -21.32
C ALA A 70 -35.98 22.12 -21.55
#